data_AF-R2QBK7-F1
#
_entry.id   AF-R2QBK7-F1
#
_cell.length_a   1.000
_cell.length_b   1.000
_cell.length_c   1.000
_cell.angle_alpha   90.00
_cell.angle_beta   90.00
_cell.angle_gamma   90.00
#
_symmetry.space_group_name_H-M   'P 1'
#
loop_
_entity.id
_entity.type
_entity.pdbx_description
1 polymer ?
#
loop_
_entity_poly.entity_id
_entity_poly.type
_entity_poly.pdbx_seq_one_letter_code
_entity_poly.pdbx_strand_id
1 'polypeptide(L)'
;MIFVTVGSQKFPFDRLLIKIDQLKQDGSIQEEVFAQIGHSTYQPQHYSYVRFMDQACFEEKLEQCDLLITHGGTGVIITALKLGKKVLAVPRLAKYHEHVDDHQLELLKQFNEQNLICCCQEMDLMEKLLSTIRIRKFQPFTSNTAAYLKELDHELANIQQNSKKNLLYQRINKYFEYIATKLMLLTKQKCFQIKNEKIHYMFKKKNSNVLIIVFSSCTRRGVKARYNYVRTLKGIDCDQLFILDDWGYDQRGIYYLGREMNFSVEQAVEAFIEQKIQEAAYEKIIFAGSSKGGYAALNFGLRVPGSTIIAGAPQYRLGEYFTDSANKLEETLRYIAGNNIDQSKLDVLNTHLEKKINKYTAHSDSITIHLHYSEKEHTYGEHISGLIEELRQNDFHVTKDIQQYSNHSDISLYFPQFLLQKIDE
;
A
#
# COMPACT_ATOMS: atom_id res chain seq x y z
N MET A 1 22.37 -26.83 -11.59
CA MET A 1 23.07 -25.56 -11.87
C MET A 1 23.05 -24.65 -10.64
N ILE A 2 24.14 -23.92 -10.37
CA ILE A 2 24.19 -22.82 -9.40
C ILE A 2 23.92 -21.50 -10.13
N PHE A 3 22.92 -20.75 -9.67
CA PHE A 3 22.63 -19.41 -10.19
C PHE A 3 23.12 -18.35 -9.20
N VAL A 4 23.95 -17.42 -9.66
CA VAL A 4 24.49 -16.31 -8.86
C VAL A 4 23.86 -15.00 -9.33
N THR A 5 23.33 -14.19 -8.41
CA THR A 5 22.81 -12.85 -8.78
C THR A 5 23.12 -11.79 -7.74
N VAL A 6 23.74 -10.70 -8.19
CA VAL A 6 24.11 -9.53 -7.36
C VAL A 6 23.11 -8.37 -7.47
N GLY A 7 21.98 -8.59 -8.14
CA GLY A 7 20.91 -7.62 -8.35
C GLY A 7 21.21 -6.57 -9.43
N SER A 8 20.30 -5.60 -9.55
CA SER A 8 20.39 -4.48 -10.50
C SER A 8 20.80 -3.16 -9.84
N GLN A 9 21.10 -3.16 -8.54
CA GLN A 9 21.54 -1.94 -7.86
C GLN A 9 22.93 -1.50 -8.31
N LYS A 10 23.18 -0.19 -8.25
CA LYS A 10 24.42 0.46 -8.69
C LYS A 10 25.70 0.03 -7.96
N PHE A 11 25.59 -0.74 -6.87
CA PHE A 11 26.75 -1.13 -6.06
C PHE A 11 27.41 -2.39 -6.66
N PRO A 12 28.74 -2.41 -6.86
CA PRO A 12 29.47 -3.60 -7.32
C PRO A 12 29.51 -4.67 -6.22
N PHE A 13 29.65 -5.95 -6.57
CA PHE A 13 29.81 -7.04 -5.58
C PHE A 13 30.90 -8.03 -5.97
N ASP A 14 32.07 -7.48 -6.25
CA ASP A 14 33.24 -8.21 -6.73
C ASP A 14 33.68 -9.33 -5.77
N ARG A 15 33.61 -9.10 -4.46
CA ARG A 15 33.98 -10.09 -3.43
C ARG A 15 33.28 -11.43 -3.61
N LEU A 16 31.97 -11.42 -3.88
CA LEU A 16 31.22 -12.64 -4.10
C LEU A 16 31.68 -13.34 -5.38
N LEU A 17 31.79 -12.58 -6.47
CA LEU A 17 32.13 -13.11 -7.79
C LEU A 17 33.54 -13.72 -7.81
N ILE A 18 34.51 -13.03 -7.19
CA ILE A 18 35.89 -13.50 -7.04
C ILE A 18 35.93 -14.80 -6.23
N LYS A 19 35.20 -14.88 -5.12
CA LYS A 19 35.19 -16.11 -4.30
C LYS A 19 34.60 -17.30 -5.05
N ILE A 20 33.51 -17.10 -5.82
CA ILE A 20 32.94 -18.17 -6.63
C ILE A 20 33.96 -18.66 -7.67
N ASP A 21 34.72 -17.76 -8.29
CA ASP A 21 35.75 -18.13 -9.27
C ASP A 21 36.88 -18.94 -8.62
N GLN A 22 37.34 -18.52 -7.44
CA GLN A 22 38.32 -19.27 -6.65
C GLN A 22 37.81 -20.69 -6.33
N LEU A 23 36.58 -20.81 -5.85
CA LEU A 23 35.93 -22.10 -5.53
C LEU A 23 35.67 -22.97 -6.76
N LYS A 24 35.62 -22.37 -7.96
CA LYS A 24 35.52 -23.09 -9.22
C LYS A 24 36.89 -23.59 -9.68
N GLN A 25 37.92 -22.76 -9.51
CA GLN A 25 39.30 -23.06 -9.84
C GLN A 25 39.89 -24.17 -8.95
N ASP A 26 39.58 -24.16 -7.65
CA ASP A 26 40.07 -25.16 -6.68
C ASP A 26 39.29 -26.49 -6.70
N GLY A 27 38.21 -26.57 -7.48
CA GLY A 27 37.40 -27.77 -7.65
C GLY A 27 36.31 -27.99 -6.59
N SER A 28 36.11 -27.05 -5.65
CA SER A 28 35.07 -27.11 -4.62
C SER A 28 33.65 -27.01 -5.20
N ILE A 29 33.50 -26.26 -6.29
CA ILE A 29 32.28 -26.15 -7.10
C ILE A 29 32.51 -26.89 -8.42
N GLN A 30 31.85 -28.02 -8.61
CA GLN A 30 31.93 -28.79 -9.86
C GLN A 30 30.72 -28.51 -10.76
N GLU A 31 29.60 -28.07 -10.17
CA GLU A 31 28.36 -27.76 -10.85
C GLU A 31 28.51 -26.60 -11.84
N GLU A 32 27.71 -26.60 -12.90
CA GLU A 32 27.59 -25.44 -13.79
C GLU A 32 27.17 -24.20 -12.98
N VAL A 33 27.91 -23.10 -13.15
CA VAL A 33 27.63 -21.80 -12.53
C VAL A 33 27.25 -20.82 -13.62
N PHE A 34 26.15 -20.09 -13.42
CA PHE A 34 25.75 -18.97 -14.26
C PHE A 34 25.51 -17.74 -13.39
N ALA A 35 26.02 -16.57 -13.79
CA ALA A 35 25.96 -15.37 -12.96
C ALA A 35 25.35 -14.14 -13.65
N GLN A 36 24.52 -13.40 -12.92
CA GLN A 36 24.19 -12.01 -13.18
C GLN A 36 25.12 -11.11 -12.35
N ILE A 37 26.04 -10.40 -12.99
CA ILE A 37 27.10 -9.63 -12.30
C ILE A 37 26.79 -8.14 -12.10
N GLY A 38 25.71 -7.63 -12.69
CA GLY A 38 25.24 -6.25 -12.50
C GLY A 38 26.31 -5.21 -12.81
N HIS A 39 26.47 -4.25 -11.88
CA HIS A 39 27.48 -3.19 -11.93
C HIS A 39 28.84 -3.59 -11.34
N SER A 40 29.07 -4.88 -11.09
CA SER A 40 30.37 -5.36 -10.61
C SER A 40 31.46 -5.12 -11.66
N THR A 41 32.66 -4.81 -11.17
CA THR A 41 33.83 -4.54 -12.01
C THR A 41 34.59 -5.81 -12.37
N TYR A 42 34.59 -6.79 -11.47
CA TYR A 42 35.18 -8.09 -11.72
C TYR A 42 34.45 -8.89 -12.81
N GLN A 43 35.21 -9.53 -13.69
CA GLN A 43 34.71 -10.40 -14.75
C GLN A 43 35.09 -11.85 -14.44
N PRO A 44 34.10 -12.73 -14.23
CA PRO A 44 34.34 -14.16 -14.01
C PRO A 44 35.18 -14.82 -15.12
N GLN A 45 36.07 -15.72 -14.74
CA GLN A 45 36.98 -16.46 -15.61
C GLN A 45 36.62 -17.94 -15.74
N HIS A 46 36.00 -18.53 -14.72
CA HIS A 46 35.73 -19.97 -14.66
C HIS A 46 34.24 -20.32 -14.80
N TYR A 47 33.37 -19.34 -15.02
CA TYR A 47 31.94 -19.54 -15.22
C TYR A 47 31.28 -18.49 -16.12
N SER A 48 30.14 -18.87 -16.71
CA SER A 48 29.37 -18.04 -17.63
C SER A 48 28.64 -16.91 -16.90
N TYR A 49 28.58 -15.74 -17.51
CA TYR A 49 27.92 -14.59 -16.90
C TYR A 49 27.26 -13.65 -17.91
N VAL A 50 26.32 -12.86 -17.40
CA VAL A 50 25.76 -11.69 -18.07
C VAL A 50 25.76 -10.51 -17.10
N ARG A 51 25.85 -9.27 -17.61
CA ARG A 51 25.77 -8.08 -16.74
C ARG A 51 24.36 -7.88 -16.23
N PHE A 52 23.41 -7.81 -17.14
CA PHE A 52 22.00 -7.65 -16.85
C PHE A 52 21.22 -8.68 -17.67
N MET A 53 20.07 -9.06 -17.15
CA MET A 53 19.11 -9.93 -17.82
C MET A 53 17.72 -9.35 -17.60
N ASP A 54 16.83 -9.60 -18.55
CA ASP A 54 15.42 -9.27 -18.37
C ASP A 54 14.73 -10.23 -17.38
N GLN A 55 13.48 -9.93 -17.06
CA GLN A 55 12.72 -10.69 -16.10
C GLN A 55 12.47 -12.14 -16.56
N ALA A 56 12.20 -12.35 -17.85
CA ALA A 56 11.88 -13.68 -18.38
C ALA A 56 13.10 -14.61 -18.27
N CYS A 57 14.28 -14.13 -18.67
CA CYS A 57 15.53 -14.87 -18.55
C CYS A 57 15.91 -15.11 -17.07
N PHE A 58 15.65 -14.14 -16.19
CA PHE A 58 15.89 -14.31 -14.75
C PHE A 58 15.02 -15.41 -14.14
N GLU A 59 13.72 -15.41 -14.44
CA GLU A 59 12.77 -16.42 -13.96
C GLU A 59 13.15 -17.81 -14.48
N GLU A 60 13.49 -17.92 -15.77
CA GLU A 60 13.98 -19.17 -16.37
C GLU A 60 15.22 -19.71 -15.64
N LYS A 61 16.24 -18.87 -15.40
CA LYS A 61 17.46 -19.27 -14.69
C LYS A 61 17.19 -19.66 -13.24
N LEU A 62 16.26 -18.98 -12.58
CA LEU A 62 15.86 -19.31 -11.22
C LEU A 62 15.10 -20.64 -11.15
N GLU A 63 14.26 -20.95 -12.12
CA GLU A 63 13.54 -22.24 -12.23
C GLU A 63 14.49 -23.40 -12.53
N GLN A 64 15.52 -23.19 -13.36
CA GLN A 64 16.52 -24.20 -13.71
C GLN A 64 17.58 -24.43 -12.62
N CYS A 65 17.75 -23.50 -11.68
CA CYS A 65 18.78 -23.64 -10.65
C CYS A 65 18.39 -24.61 -9.53
N ASP A 66 19.38 -25.27 -8.95
CA ASP A 66 19.25 -26.10 -7.74
C ASP A 66 19.61 -25.30 -6.49
N LEU A 67 20.53 -24.36 -6.66
CA LEU A 67 21.05 -23.47 -5.63
C LEU A 67 21.14 -22.05 -6.18
N LEU A 68 20.52 -21.13 -5.47
CA LEU A 68 20.64 -19.70 -5.68
C LEU A 68 21.67 -19.12 -4.70
N ILE A 69 22.64 -18.38 -5.22
CA ILE A 69 23.57 -17.57 -4.43
C ILE A 69 23.27 -16.09 -4.71
N THR A 70 22.92 -15.33 -3.68
CA THR A 70 22.50 -13.94 -3.86
C THR A 70 22.92 -13.03 -2.72
N HIS A 71 23.00 -11.73 -2.99
CA HIS A 71 23.50 -10.73 -2.06
C HIS A 71 22.57 -10.38 -0.89
N GLY A 72 21.33 -10.88 -0.90
CA GLY A 72 20.33 -10.52 0.10
C GLY A 72 19.12 -9.75 -0.41
N GLY A 73 18.92 -9.65 -1.73
CA GLY A 73 17.70 -9.05 -2.28
C GLY A 73 16.44 -9.79 -1.82
N THR A 74 15.66 -9.20 -0.92
CA THR A 74 14.49 -9.82 -0.28
C THR A 74 13.50 -10.45 -1.27
N GLY A 75 13.22 -9.76 -2.38
CA GLY A 75 12.30 -10.27 -3.41
C GLY A 75 12.81 -11.55 -4.07
N VAL A 76 14.10 -11.60 -4.41
CA VAL A 76 14.74 -12.74 -5.07
C VAL A 76 14.79 -13.95 -4.14
N ILE A 77 15.13 -13.75 -2.87
CA ILE A 77 15.13 -14.82 -1.85
C ILE A 77 13.74 -15.42 -1.70
N ILE A 78 12.70 -14.59 -1.57
CA ILE A 78 11.32 -15.07 -1.40
C ILE A 78 10.85 -15.85 -2.64
N THR A 79 11.12 -15.34 -3.84
CA THR A 79 10.75 -16.05 -5.08
C THR A 79 11.44 -17.41 -5.16
N ALA A 80 12.73 -17.48 -4.82
CA ALA A 80 13.47 -18.74 -4.78
C ALA A 80 12.89 -19.73 -3.75
N LEU A 81 12.56 -19.25 -2.55
CA LEU A 81 11.95 -20.07 -1.50
C LEU A 81 10.58 -20.61 -1.91
N LYS A 82 9.76 -19.82 -2.62
CA LYS A 82 8.46 -20.27 -3.16
C LYS A 82 8.60 -21.36 -4.22
N LEU A 83 9.66 -21.29 -5.01
CA LEU A 83 10.02 -22.31 -5.99
C LEU A 83 10.73 -23.53 -5.35
N GLY A 84 10.82 -23.57 -4.02
CA GLY A 84 11.48 -24.66 -3.29
C GLY A 84 12.99 -24.71 -3.47
N LYS A 85 13.61 -23.61 -3.92
CA LYS A 85 15.05 -23.56 -4.21
C LYS A 85 15.85 -23.39 -2.94
N LYS A 86 17.04 -23.99 -2.92
CA LYS A 86 18.03 -23.76 -1.86
C LYS A 86 18.65 -22.38 -2.07
N VAL A 87 18.85 -21.63 -0.98
CA VAL A 87 19.40 -20.27 -1.05
C VAL A 87 20.59 -20.12 -0.12
N LEU A 88 21.72 -19.67 -0.69
CA LEU A 88 22.88 -19.17 0.04
C LEU A 88 22.92 -17.64 -0.10
N ALA A 89 22.59 -16.93 0.98
CA ALA A 89 22.61 -15.48 1.00
C ALA A 89 23.97 -14.96 1.51
N VAL A 90 24.57 -14.04 0.77
CA VAL A 90 25.87 -13.42 1.08
C VAL A 90 25.66 -11.91 1.19
N PRO A 91 25.50 -11.34 2.39
CA PRO A 91 25.22 -9.91 2.55
C PRO A 91 26.33 -9.04 1.94
N ARG A 92 25.93 -7.93 1.32
CA ARG A 92 26.83 -6.80 1.09
C ARG A 92 27.12 -6.13 2.42
N LEU A 93 28.37 -5.74 2.63
CA LEU A 93 28.79 -5.08 3.87
C LEU A 93 29.35 -3.68 3.59
N ALA A 94 28.99 -2.73 4.46
CA ALA A 94 29.50 -1.37 4.46
C ALA A 94 31.03 -1.35 4.66
N LYS A 95 31.57 -2.29 5.45
CA LYS A 95 33.02 -2.46 5.66
C LYS A 95 33.81 -2.74 4.37
N TYR A 96 33.14 -3.20 3.31
CA TYR A 96 33.74 -3.46 1.99
C TYR A 96 33.29 -2.46 0.93
N HIS A 97 32.60 -1.37 1.32
CA HIS A 97 32.02 -0.38 0.40
C HIS A 97 31.03 -0.97 -0.62
N GLU A 98 30.43 -2.12 -0.30
CA GLU A 98 29.47 -2.81 -1.17
C GLU A 98 28.04 -2.30 -0.97
N HIS A 99 27.79 -1.53 0.09
CA HIS A 99 26.51 -0.92 0.45
C HIS A 99 26.71 0.28 1.39
N VAL A 100 25.67 1.11 1.57
CA VAL A 100 25.70 2.31 2.43
C VAL A 100 25.62 1.96 3.92
N ASP A 101 24.93 0.87 4.25
CA ASP A 101 24.65 0.37 5.60
C ASP A 101 24.44 -1.16 5.60
N ASP A 102 24.52 -1.79 6.79
CA ASP A 102 24.46 -3.24 6.97
C ASP A 102 23.05 -3.77 7.32
N HIS A 103 22.01 -2.99 7.04
CA HIS A 103 20.64 -3.30 7.47
C HIS A 103 20.09 -4.64 6.93
N GLN A 104 20.67 -5.15 5.84
CA GLN A 104 20.28 -6.41 5.21
C GLN A 104 20.65 -7.63 6.06
N LEU A 105 21.60 -7.50 7.00
CA LEU A 105 22.08 -8.61 7.84
C LEU A 105 21.00 -9.19 8.75
N GLU A 106 20.16 -8.34 9.35
CA GLU A 106 19.16 -8.78 10.32
C GLU A 106 18.11 -9.69 9.68
N LEU A 107 17.69 -9.38 8.45
CA LEU A 107 16.74 -10.20 7.71
C LEU A 107 17.33 -11.56 7.33
N LEU A 108 18.57 -11.59 6.84
CA LEU A 108 19.25 -12.84 6.49
C LEU A 108 19.46 -13.73 7.73
N LYS A 109 19.73 -13.11 8.88
CA LYS A 109 19.84 -13.82 10.16
C LYS A 109 18.53 -14.52 10.51
N GLN A 110 17.39 -13.83 10.39
CA GLN A 110 16.07 -14.43 10.67
C GLN A 110 15.74 -15.60 9.73
N PHE A 111 15.95 -15.45 8.41
CA PHE A 111 15.72 -16.56 7.48
C PHE A 111 16.64 -17.75 7.74
N ASN A 112 17.87 -17.50 8.19
CA ASN A 112 18.82 -18.54 8.56
C ASN A 112 18.40 -19.26 9.87
N GLU A 113 17.92 -18.51 10.87
CA GLU A 113 17.40 -19.05 12.13
C GLU A 113 16.13 -19.90 11.92
N GLN A 114 15.26 -19.51 11.00
CA GLN A 114 14.08 -20.29 10.60
C GLN A 114 14.40 -21.50 9.72
N ASN A 115 15.69 -21.79 9.45
CA ASN A 115 16.13 -22.88 8.59
C ASN A 115 15.50 -22.80 7.17
N LEU A 116 15.35 -21.59 6.63
CA LEU A 116 14.85 -21.34 5.28
C LEU A 116 16.00 -21.10 4.28
N ILE A 117 17.07 -20.45 4.72
CA ILE A 117 18.28 -20.18 3.91
C ILE A 117 19.55 -20.50 4.71
N CYS A 118 20.70 -20.53 4.03
CA CYS A 118 22.00 -20.39 4.70
C CYS A 118 22.52 -18.96 4.49
N CYS A 119 22.96 -18.31 5.57
CA CYS A 119 23.61 -17.00 5.50
C CYS A 119 25.15 -17.16 5.60
N CYS A 120 25.89 -16.61 4.65
CA CYS A 120 27.35 -16.63 4.61
C CYS A 120 27.89 -15.22 4.88
N GLN A 121 28.17 -14.90 6.14
CA GLN A 121 28.69 -13.58 6.54
C GLN A 121 30.19 -13.44 6.24
N GLU A 122 30.95 -14.51 6.47
CA GLU A 122 32.39 -14.55 6.28
C GLU A 122 32.73 -15.48 5.10
N MET A 123 33.48 -14.97 4.12
CA MET A 123 33.73 -15.67 2.84
C MET A 123 34.56 -16.94 3.02
N ASP A 124 35.38 -17.02 4.07
CA ASP A 124 36.19 -18.20 4.39
C ASP A 124 35.33 -19.40 4.79
N LEU A 125 34.10 -19.16 5.23
CA LEU A 125 33.14 -20.22 5.59
C LEU A 125 32.30 -20.69 4.39
N MET A 126 32.42 -20.02 3.23
CA MET A 126 31.55 -20.27 2.09
C MET A 126 31.63 -21.71 1.58
N GLU A 127 32.82 -22.29 1.49
CA GLU A 127 33.04 -23.66 1.06
C GLU A 127 32.32 -24.67 1.98
N LYS A 128 32.47 -24.50 3.29
CA LYS A 128 31.78 -25.32 4.31
C LYS A 128 30.27 -25.15 4.27
N LEU A 129 29.78 -23.94 3.99
CA LEU A 129 28.34 -23.69 3.85
C LEU A 129 27.78 -24.31 2.57
N LEU A 130 28.57 -24.34 1.48
CA LEU A 130 28.20 -25.01 0.23
C LEU A 130 28.11 -26.53 0.39
N SER A 131 29.03 -27.16 1.14
CA SER A 131 28.89 -28.59 1.46
C SER A 131 27.66 -28.86 2.34
N THR A 132 27.39 -27.97 3.31
CA THR A 132 26.23 -28.09 4.21
C THR A 132 24.90 -27.92 3.47
N ILE A 133 24.74 -26.91 2.61
CA ILE A 133 23.49 -26.62 1.91
C ILE A 133 23.09 -27.74 0.94
N ARG A 134 24.08 -28.45 0.37
CA ARG A 134 23.85 -29.59 -0.51
C ARG A 134 23.09 -30.72 0.20
N ILE A 135 23.39 -30.99 1.48
CA ILE A 135 22.78 -32.08 2.26
C ILE A 135 21.66 -31.63 3.21
N ARG A 136 21.58 -30.32 3.53
CA ARG A 136 20.62 -29.78 4.49
C ARG A 136 19.19 -29.81 3.93
N LYS A 137 18.25 -30.27 4.76
CA LYS A 137 16.81 -30.15 4.52
C LYS A 137 16.32 -28.82 5.08
N PHE A 138 15.78 -27.97 4.21
CA PHE A 138 15.20 -26.68 4.59
C PHE A 138 13.73 -26.85 4.97
N GLN A 139 13.25 -25.98 5.86
CA GLN A 139 11.82 -25.92 6.15
C GLN A 139 11.08 -25.40 4.91
N PRO A 140 9.90 -25.96 4.57
CA PRO A 140 9.09 -25.41 3.50
C PRO A 140 8.69 -23.99 3.89
N PHE A 141 8.86 -23.05 2.96
CA PHE A 141 8.43 -21.69 3.18
C PHE A 141 6.90 -21.64 3.21
N THR A 142 6.33 -21.58 4.42
CA THR A 142 4.90 -21.43 4.64
C THR A 142 4.57 -19.98 4.96
N SER A 143 3.61 -19.41 4.24
CA SER A 143 3.12 -18.04 4.42
C SER A 143 2.27 -17.91 5.69
N ASN A 144 2.82 -18.25 6.86
CA ASN A 144 2.10 -18.25 8.14
C ASN A 144 2.21 -16.91 8.87
N THR A 145 1.90 -15.83 8.14
CA THR A 145 1.80 -14.45 8.61
C THR A 145 0.88 -14.29 9.83
N ALA A 146 -0.07 -15.21 10.06
CA ALA A 146 -1.03 -15.12 11.16
C ALA A 146 -0.51 -15.70 12.49
N ALA A 147 0.34 -16.73 12.46
CA ALA A 147 0.89 -17.36 13.68
C ALA A 147 2.05 -16.52 14.25
N TYR A 148 2.89 -15.97 13.37
CA TYR A 148 4.00 -15.10 13.73
C TYR A 148 3.53 -13.80 14.41
N LEU A 149 2.37 -13.26 14.01
CA LEU A 149 1.77 -12.08 14.66
C LEU A 149 1.30 -12.38 16.09
N LYS A 150 0.79 -13.59 16.36
CA LYS A 150 0.37 -14.01 17.70
C LYS A 150 1.55 -14.16 18.67
N GLU A 151 2.67 -14.68 18.19
CA GLU A 151 3.91 -14.79 18.96
C GLU A 151 4.55 -13.41 19.22
N LEU A 152 4.50 -12.52 18.23
CA LEU A 152 4.97 -11.15 18.35
C LEU A 152 4.12 -10.29 19.30
N ASP A 153 2.80 -10.46 19.33
CA ASP A 153 1.93 -9.76 20.28
C ASP A 153 2.25 -10.15 21.73
N HIS A 154 2.65 -11.41 21.96
CA HIS A 154 3.05 -11.91 23.28
C HIS A 154 4.46 -11.41 23.70
N GLU A 155 5.36 -11.16 22.75
CA GLU A 155 6.68 -10.56 23.02
C GLU A 155 6.63 -9.02 23.12
N LEU A 156 5.71 -8.36 22.39
CA LEU A 156 5.50 -6.92 22.42
C LEU A 156 5.00 -6.41 23.78
N ALA A 157 4.31 -7.26 24.56
CA ALA A 157 3.94 -6.95 25.94
C ALA A 157 5.16 -6.77 26.87
N ASN A 158 6.32 -7.35 26.52
CA ASN A 158 7.53 -7.36 27.36
C ASN A 158 8.62 -6.35 26.95
N ILE A 159 8.49 -5.62 25.83
CA ILE A 159 9.57 -4.80 25.24
C ILE A 159 9.28 -3.28 25.30
N GLN A 160 8.68 -2.78 26.39
CA GLN A 160 8.47 -1.33 26.58
C GLN A 160 9.73 -0.54 27.02
N GLN A 161 10.96 -1.06 26.84
CA GLN A 161 12.16 -0.43 27.45
C GLN A 161 13.37 -0.05 26.56
N ASN A 162 13.34 -0.11 25.21
CA ASN A 162 14.52 0.36 24.44
C ASN A 162 14.22 1.08 23.11
N SER A 163 14.61 2.36 23.03
CA SER A 163 14.16 3.33 22.02
C SER A 163 14.92 3.32 20.68
N LYS A 164 16.05 2.63 20.53
CA LYS A 164 16.85 2.62 19.29
C LYS A 164 16.59 1.45 18.32
N LYS A 165 16.08 0.31 18.79
CA LYS A 165 15.65 -0.84 17.93
C LYS A 165 14.33 -0.58 17.18
N ASN A 166 13.64 0.50 17.50
CA ASN A 166 12.26 0.79 17.07
C ASN A 166 12.14 1.23 15.60
N LEU A 167 13.13 1.96 15.05
CA LEU A 167 13.03 2.52 13.69
C LEU A 167 13.27 1.50 12.57
N LEU A 168 14.20 0.56 12.78
CA LEU A 168 14.58 -0.43 11.77
C LEU A 168 13.50 -1.52 11.64
N TYR A 169 12.98 -1.97 12.79
CA TYR A 169 11.87 -2.92 12.87
C TYR A 169 10.58 -2.37 12.24
N GLN A 170 10.26 -1.09 12.49
CA GLN A 170 9.14 -0.41 11.83
C GLN A 170 9.32 -0.31 10.31
N ARG A 171 10.55 -0.14 9.80
CA ARG A 171 10.84 -0.07 8.36
C ARG A 171 10.71 -1.43 7.66
N ILE A 172 11.19 -2.51 8.29
CA ILE A 172 11.09 -3.88 7.76
C ILE A 172 9.62 -4.34 7.74
N ASN A 173 8.86 -4.10 8.81
CA ASN A 173 7.42 -4.37 8.83
C ASN A 173 6.70 -3.60 7.74
N LYS A 174 7.02 -2.32 7.54
CA LYS A 174 6.42 -1.50 6.47
C LYS A 174 6.72 -2.04 5.06
N TYR A 175 7.87 -2.69 4.86
CA TYR A 175 8.25 -3.27 3.57
C TYR A 175 7.58 -4.64 3.30
N PHE A 176 7.53 -5.53 4.30
CA PHE A 176 6.73 -6.76 4.21
C PHE A 176 5.24 -6.46 4.06
N GLU A 177 4.74 -5.46 4.79
CA GLU A 177 3.38 -4.94 4.62
C GLU A 177 3.17 -4.39 3.21
N TYR A 178 4.12 -3.66 2.65
CA TYR A 178 4.02 -3.15 1.28
C TYR A 178 3.92 -4.28 0.25
N ILE A 179 4.73 -5.34 0.39
CA ILE A 179 4.70 -6.51 -0.49
C ILE A 179 3.41 -7.32 -0.29
N ALA A 180 3.01 -7.60 0.95
CA ALA A 180 1.77 -8.30 1.26
C ALA A 180 0.55 -7.51 0.76
N THR A 181 0.59 -6.17 0.87
CA THR A 181 -0.42 -5.28 0.30
C THR A 181 -0.44 -5.41 -1.23
N LYS A 182 0.71 -5.35 -1.91
CA LYS A 182 0.76 -5.57 -3.37
C LYS A 182 0.22 -6.93 -3.81
N LEU A 183 0.56 -8.01 -3.11
CA LEU A 183 0.04 -9.37 -3.39
C LEU A 183 -1.46 -9.49 -3.12
N MET A 184 -1.94 -8.85 -2.05
CA MET A 184 -3.36 -8.77 -1.74
C MET A 184 -4.12 -7.97 -2.80
N LEU A 185 -3.53 -6.89 -3.32
CA LEU A 185 -4.12 -6.10 -4.41
C LEU A 185 -4.23 -6.92 -5.69
N LEU A 186 -3.18 -7.66 -6.06
CA LEU A 186 -3.17 -8.50 -7.27
C LEU A 186 -4.21 -9.63 -7.26
N THR A 187 -4.62 -10.10 -6.07
CA THR A 187 -5.54 -11.25 -5.93
C THR A 187 -6.96 -10.85 -5.53
N LYS A 188 -7.14 -9.71 -4.86
CA LYS A 188 -8.44 -9.28 -4.31
C LYS A 188 -9.03 -8.06 -5.01
N GLN A 189 -8.27 -7.35 -5.83
CA GLN A 189 -8.83 -6.29 -6.66
C GLN A 189 -9.76 -6.91 -7.70
N LYS A 190 -11.00 -6.44 -7.66
CA LYS A 190 -12.04 -6.74 -8.63
C LYS A 190 -12.29 -5.52 -9.48
N CYS A 191 -12.94 -5.76 -10.60
CA CYS A 191 -13.36 -4.75 -11.53
C CYS A 191 -14.87 -4.85 -11.71
N PHE A 192 -15.55 -3.72 -11.63
CA PHE A 192 -16.94 -3.58 -12.02
C PHE A 192 -17.00 -2.61 -13.21
N GLN A 193 -17.66 -3.04 -14.28
CA GLN A 193 -17.80 -2.24 -15.49
C GLN A 193 -19.25 -1.81 -15.62
N ILE A 194 -19.50 -0.51 -15.75
CA ILE A 194 -20.84 0.02 -16.02
C ILE A 194 -20.74 1.17 -17.02
N LYS A 195 -21.51 1.09 -18.10
CA LYS A 195 -21.36 1.96 -19.27
C LYS A 195 -19.89 1.97 -19.72
N ASN A 196 -19.28 3.14 -19.82
CA ASN A 196 -17.89 3.35 -20.21
C ASN A 196 -16.93 3.46 -19.01
N GLU A 197 -17.43 3.32 -17.79
CA GLU A 197 -16.62 3.47 -16.58
C GLU A 197 -16.21 2.13 -15.99
N LYS A 198 -14.97 2.09 -15.51
CA LYS A 198 -14.34 0.92 -14.92
C LYS A 198 -13.99 1.21 -13.47
N ILE A 199 -14.68 0.56 -12.53
CA ILE A 199 -14.50 0.76 -11.11
C ILE A 199 -13.62 -0.36 -10.56
N HIS A 200 -12.46 0.01 -10.02
CA HIS A 200 -11.62 -0.91 -9.26
C HIS A 200 -12.02 -0.92 -7.80
N TYR A 201 -12.25 -2.11 -7.25
CA TYR A 201 -12.70 -2.26 -5.87
C TYR A 201 -12.13 -3.52 -5.21
N MET A 202 -12.19 -3.56 -3.89
CA MET A 202 -11.99 -4.77 -3.10
C MET A 202 -13.21 -5.00 -2.23
N PHE A 203 -13.72 -6.23 -2.22
CA PHE A 203 -14.85 -6.59 -1.37
C PHE A 203 -14.51 -7.79 -0.50
N LYS A 204 -14.51 -7.59 0.82
CA LYS A 204 -14.31 -8.63 1.82
C LYS A 204 -15.65 -8.95 2.48
N LYS A 205 -16.23 -10.07 2.10
CA LYS A 205 -17.46 -10.58 2.68
C LYS A 205 -17.15 -11.33 3.97
N LYS A 206 -17.75 -10.91 5.08
CA LYS A 206 -17.74 -11.55 6.41
C LYS A 206 -19.11 -12.12 6.78
N ASN A 207 -20.14 -11.86 5.96
CA ASN A 207 -21.54 -12.22 6.21
C ASN A 207 -22.13 -11.49 7.43
N SER A 208 -21.73 -10.24 7.61
CA SER A 208 -22.27 -9.34 8.63
C SER A 208 -23.48 -8.59 8.07
N ASN A 209 -24.40 -8.19 8.96
CA ASN A 209 -25.49 -7.25 8.66
C ASN A 209 -25.01 -5.80 8.57
N VAL A 210 -23.72 -5.53 8.82
CA VAL A 210 -23.11 -4.21 8.67
C VAL A 210 -22.23 -4.17 7.43
N LEU A 211 -22.42 -3.16 6.57
CA LEU A 211 -21.56 -2.87 5.42
C LEU A 211 -20.79 -1.57 5.66
N ILE A 212 -19.46 -1.62 5.56
CA ILE A 212 -18.62 -0.41 5.47
C ILE A 212 -18.09 -0.21 4.05
N ILE A 213 -18.28 0.99 3.53
CA ILE A 213 -17.84 1.45 2.21
C ILE A 213 -16.75 2.49 2.40
N VAL A 214 -15.54 2.20 1.90
CA VAL A 214 -14.34 2.98 2.14
C VAL A 214 -13.80 3.55 0.85
N PHE A 215 -13.56 4.86 0.84
CA PHE A 215 -13.04 5.59 -0.32
C PHE A 215 -11.54 5.89 -0.19
N SER A 216 -10.82 5.85 -1.31
CA SER A 216 -9.40 6.18 -1.36
C SER A 216 -9.15 7.68 -1.17
N SER A 217 -8.06 8.01 -0.49
CA SER A 217 -7.57 9.40 -0.38
C SER A 217 -6.66 9.75 -1.56
N CYS A 218 -6.36 11.04 -1.74
CA CYS A 218 -5.36 11.46 -2.72
C CYS A 218 -3.95 11.08 -2.25
N THR A 219 -3.15 10.53 -3.16
CA THR A 219 -1.73 10.22 -2.92
C THR A 219 -0.85 11.40 -3.33
N ARG A 220 0.43 11.36 -2.90
CA ARG A 220 1.42 12.38 -3.31
C ARG A 220 1.73 12.24 -4.81
N ARG A 221 2.15 13.34 -5.45
CA ARG A 221 2.58 13.34 -6.86
C ARG A 221 3.61 12.22 -7.12
N GLY A 222 3.42 11.47 -8.20
CA GLY A 222 4.26 10.33 -8.57
C GLY A 222 3.88 9.01 -7.89
N VAL A 223 2.91 9.00 -6.96
CA VAL A 223 2.39 7.79 -6.32
C VAL A 223 0.97 7.55 -6.81
N LYS A 224 0.71 6.40 -7.41
CA LYS A 224 -0.64 5.99 -7.84
C LYS A 224 -1.59 5.85 -6.64
N ALA A 225 -2.89 5.95 -6.91
CA ALA A 225 -3.95 5.73 -5.93
C ALA A 225 -3.81 4.36 -5.24
N ARG A 226 -4.27 4.31 -4.00
CA ARG A 226 -4.23 3.10 -3.16
C ARG A 226 -5.51 2.98 -2.34
N TYR A 227 -5.85 1.76 -1.94
CA TYR A 227 -6.95 1.54 -1.01
C TYR A 227 -6.55 2.01 0.39
N ASN A 228 -7.44 2.75 1.05
CA ASN A 228 -7.24 3.25 2.39
C ASN A 228 -7.87 2.31 3.44
N TYR A 229 -7.34 2.34 4.66
CA TYR A 229 -7.88 1.66 5.87
C TYR A 229 -8.07 0.14 5.79
N VAL A 230 -7.60 -0.53 4.72
CA VAL A 230 -7.67 -1.99 4.55
C VAL A 230 -7.10 -2.76 5.75
N ARG A 231 -6.00 -2.25 6.33
CA ARG A 231 -5.36 -2.80 7.53
C ARG A 231 -6.11 -2.43 8.80
N THR A 232 -6.48 -1.15 8.94
CA THR A 232 -7.25 -0.62 10.07
C THR A 232 -8.50 -1.46 10.32
N LEU A 233 -9.22 -1.83 9.26
CA LEU A 233 -10.47 -2.58 9.36
C LEU A 233 -10.29 -4.10 9.40
N LYS A 234 -9.06 -4.65 9.39
CA LYS A 234 -8.84 -6.10 9.27
C LYS A 234 -9.61 -6.92 10.32
N GLY A 235 -9.61 -6.45 11.57
CA GLY A 235 -10.26 -7.12 12.71
C GLY A 235 -11.75 -6.82 12.89
N ILE A 236 -12.34 -5.92 12.13
CA ILE A 236 -13.71 -5.43 12.35
C ILE A 236 -14.73 -6.33 11.66
N ASP A 237 -15.76 -6.74 12.39
CA ASP A 237 -16.76 -7.72 11.94
C ASP A 237 -17.89 -7.10 11.09
N CYS A 238 -17.52 -6.61 9.92
CA CYS A 238 -18.43 -6.06 8.93
C CYS A 238 -18.04 -6.51 7.51
N ASP A 239 -19.00 -6.52 6.59
CA ASP A 239 -18.71 -6.60 5.17
C ASP A 239 -18.00 -5.32 4.74
N GLN A 240 -16.89 -5.43 4.00
CA GLN A 240 -16.01 -4.30 3.72
C GLN A 240 -15.83 -4.10 2.21
N LEU A 241 -16.38 -3.01 1.69
CA LEU A 241 -16.21 -2.56 0.32
C LEU A 241 -15.22 -1.40 0.27
N PHE A 242 -14.11 -1.58 -0.43
CA PHE A 242 -13.14 -0.51 -0.67
C PHE A 242 -13.19 -0.12 -2.14
N ILE A 243 -13.43 1.15 -2.45
CA ILE A 243 -13.54 1.66 -3.81
C ILE A 243 -12.33 2.54 -4.12
N LEU A 244 -11.57 2.16 -5.15
CA LEU A 244 -10.38 2.87 -5.58
C LEU A 244 -10.74 3.94 -6.61
N ASP A 245 -10.35 5.18 -6.35
CA ASP A 245 -10.31 6.24 -7.36
C ASP A 245 -8.90 6.36 -7.93
N ASP A 246 -8.65 5.64 -9.02
CA ASP A 246 -7.40 5.59 -9.79
C ASP A 246 -7.52 6.17 -11.21
N TRP A 247 -8.60 6.91 -11.48
CA TRP A 247 -8.74 7.73 -12.68
C TRP A 247 -7.80 8.96 -12.64
N GLY A 248 -7.81 9.73 -13.73
CA GLY A 248 -6.98 10.92 -13.91
C GLY A 248 -5.67 10.62 -14.65
N TYR A 249 -5.03 11.67 -15.20
CA TYR A 249 -3.78 11.53 -15.96
C TYR A 249 -2.63 10.97 -15.12
N ASP A 250 -2.55 11.36 -13.85
CA ASP A 250 -1.52 10.92 -12.90
C ASP A 250 -1.95 9.73 -12.03
N GLN A 251 -3.16 9.19 -12.26
CA GLN A 251 -3.75 8.06 -11.53
C GLN A 251 -3.82 8.28 -10.00
N ARG A 252 -3.93 9.53 -9.54
CA ARG A 252 -4.13 9.89 -8.11
C ARG A 252 -5.62 10.02 -7.73
N GLY A 253 -6.49 9.91 -8.72
CA GLY A 253 -7.92 10.00 -8.62
C GLY A 253 -8.48 11.41 -8.86
N ILE A 254 -9.78 11.45 -9.11
CA ILE A 254 -10.54 12.60 -9.61
C ILE A 254 -11.75 12.92 -8.74
N TYR A 255 -11.66 12.62 -7.44
CA TYR A 255 -12.75 12.81 -6.48
C TYR A 255 -14.01 12.04 -6.86
N TYR A 256 -13.84 10.96 -7.63
CA TYR A 256 -14.92 10.16 -8.20
C TYR A 256 -15.88 10.96 -9.09
N LEU A 257 -15.51 12.13 -9.61
CA LEU A 257 -16.45 12.99 -10.34
C LEU A 257 -16.63 12.49 -11.78
N GLY A 258 -15.59 12.55 -12.60
CA GLY A 258 -15.66 12.21 -14.01
C GLY A 258 -14.71 13.09 -14.83
N ARG A 259 -14.93 13.11 -16.14
CA ARG A 259 -14.14 13.94 -17.07
C ARG A 259 -15.00 15.03 -17.69
N GLU A 260 -14.40 16.16 -18.02
CA GLU A 260 -15.07 17.24 -18.77
C GLU A 260 -16.45 17.64 -18.18
N MET A 261 -16.55 17.70 -16.86
CA MET A 261 -17.75 18.07 -16.09
C MET A 261 -18.95 17.15 -16.32
N ASN A 262 -18.74 15.93 -16.83
CA ASN A 262 -19.84 15.01 -17.15
C ASN A 262 -20.39 14.23 -15.95
N PHE A 263 -19.66 14.23 -14.82
CA PHE A 263 -19.96 13.47 -13.60
C PHE A 263 -20.24 11.97 -13.82
N SER A 264 -19.67 11.37 -14.88
CA SER A 264 -19.99 9.99 -15.29
C SER A 264 -19.46 8.94 -14.31
N VAL A 265 -18.28 9.19 -13.73
CA VAL A 265 -17.67 8.31 -12.73
C VAL A 265 -18.48 8.33 -11.44
N GLU A 266 -18.99 9.49 -11.05
CA GLU A 266 -19.82 9.64 -9.86
C GLU A 266 -21.09 8.81 -9.99
N GLN A 267 -21.80 8.95 -11.11
CA GLN A 267 -23.01 8.18 -11.40
C GLN A 267 -22.74 6.67 -11.47
N ALA A 268 -21.59 6.27 -12.02
CA ALA A 268 -21.18 4.86 -12.08
C ALA A 268 -20.94 4.28 -10.68
N VAL A 269 -20.25 5.03 -9.82
CA VAL A 269 -19.95 4.63 -8.43
C VAL A 269 -21.22 4.59 -7.60
N GLU A 270 -22.15 5.53 -7.80
CA GLU A 270 -23.47 5.52 -7.17
C GLU A 270 -24.25 4.24 -7.51
N ALA A 271 -24.39 3.93 -8.80
CA ALA A 271 -25.08 2.72 -9.24
C ALA A 271 -24.41 1.43 -8.70
N PHE A 272 -23.08 1.42 -8.65
CA PHE A 272 -22.33 0.29 -8.10
C PHE A 272 -22.56 0.12 -6.59
N ILE A 273 -22.57 1.21 -5.82
CA ILE A 273 -22.85 1.19 -4.39
C ILE A 273 -24.28 0.71 -4.14
N GLU A 274 -25.25 1.23 -4.89
CA GLU A 274 -26.66 0.82 -4.79
C GLU A 274 -26.82 -0.69 -5.05
N GLN A 275 -26.18 -1.20 -6.11
CA GLN A 275 -26.16 -2.64 -6.38
C GLN A 275 -25.54 -3.43 -5.21
N LYS A 276 -24.44 -2.95 -4.63
CA LYS A 276 -23.75 -3.62 -3.52
C LYS A 276 -24.57 -3.64 -2.24
N ILE A 277 -25.27 -2.57 -1.95
CA ILE A 277 -26.20 -2.49 -0.80
C ILE A 277 -27.34 -3.49 -0.99
N GLN A 278 -27.84 -3.70 -2.21
CA GLN A 278 -28.94 -4.62 -2.50
C GLN A 278 -28.54 -6.12 -2.49
N GLU A 279 -27.24 -6.45 -2.44
CA GLU A 279 -26.77 -7.85 -2.42
C GLU A 279 -27.07 -8.59 -1.11
N ALA A 280 -27.43 -7.86 -0.04
CA ALA A 280 -27.80 -8.41 1.25
C ALA A 280 -28.75 -7.47 2.00
N ALA A 281 -29.40 -7.96 3.06
CA ALA A 281 -30.19 -7.14 3.96
C ALA A 281 -29.27 -6.51 5.02
N TYR A 282 -28.52 -5.47 4.65
CA TYR A 282 -27.71 -4.72 5.62
C TYR A 282 -28.60 -3.86 6.51
N GLU A 283 -28.42 -3.98 7.82
CA GLU A 283 -29.10 -3.16 8.83
C GLU A 283 -28.38 -1.83 9.06
N LYS A 284 -27.06 -1.80 8.83
CA LYS A 284 -26.22 -0.61 8.99
C LYS A 284 -25.28 -0.45 7.80
N ILE A 285 -25.25 0.76 7.24
CA ILE A 285 -24.41 1.10 6.09
C ILE A 285 -23.54 2.29 6.48
N ILE A 286 -22.22 2.09 6.44
CA ILE A 286 -21.22 3.06 6.89
C ILE A 286 -20.43 3.54 5.68
N PHE A 287 -20.33 4.86 5.48
CA PHE A 287 -19.50 5.49 4.46
C PHE A 287 -18.29 6.13 5.14
N ALA A 288 -17.08 5.79 4.72
CA ALA A 288 -15.87 6.22 5.41
C ALA A 288 -14.73 6.66 4.51
N GLY A 289 -14.02 7.71 4.92
CA GLY A 289 -12.77 8.13 4.29
C GLY A 289 -12.20 9.42 4.86
N SER A 290 -10.96 9.76 4.48
CA SER A 290 -10.36 11.05 4.82
C SER A 290 -9.84 11.81 3.60
N SER A 291 -9.73 13.14 3.73
CA SER A 291 -9.41 14.06 2.64
C SER A 291 -10.38 13.82 1.47
N LYS A 292 -9.86 13.53 0.27
CA LYS A 292 -10.66 13.09 -0.89
C LYS A 292 -11.67 11.99 -0.55
N GLY A 293 -11.26 11.01 0.26
CA GLY A 293 -12.14 9.93 0.68
C GLY A 293 -13.24 10.39 1.64
N GLY A 294 -12.98 11.42 2.43
CA GLY A 294 -13.98 12.03 3.32
C GLY A 294 -15.02 12.82 2.53
N TYR A 295 -14.58 13.56 1.49
CA TYR A 295 -15.48 14.17 0.53
C TYR A 295 -16.37 13.11 -0.13
N ALA A 296 -15.77 12.02 -0.62
CA ALA A 296 -16.52 10.92 -1.24
C ALA A 296 -17.51 10.26 -0.27
N ALA A 297 -17.12 10.05 0.99
CA ALA A 297 -18.01 9.49 2.02
C ALA A 297 -19.27 10.34 2.20
N LEU A 298 -19.14 11.68 2.25
CA LEU A 298 -20.29 12.60 2.27
C LEU A 298 -21.07 12.54 0.96
N ASN A 299 -20.37 12.66 -0.17
CA ASN A 299 -20.93 12.73 -1.51
C ASN A 299 -21.84 11.54 -1.88
N PHE A 300 -21.49 10.34 -1.41
CA PHE A 300 -22.26 9.12 -1.64
C PHE A 300 -23.17 8.76 -0.46
N GLY A 301 -22.73 8.98 0.78
CA GLY A 301 -23.47 8.60 1.98
C GLY A 301 -24.76 9.38 2.18
N LEU A 302 -24.78 10.68 1.87
CA LEU A 302 -25.97 11.54 2.01
C LEU A 302 -27.18 11.02 1.21
N ARG A 303 -26.96 10.19 0.20
CA ARG A 303 -28.02 9.60 -0.64
C ARG A 303 -28.75 8.44 0.02
N VAL A 304 -28.18 7.84 1.06
CA VAL A 304 -28.66 6.59 1.67
C VAL A 304 -29.29 6.92 3.02
N PRO A 305 -30.64 6.86 3.13
CA PRO A 305 -31.32 7.05 4.41
C PRO A 305 -30.84 6.02 5.44
N GLY A 306 -30.71 6.43 6.70
CA GLY A 306 -30.22 5.55 7.76
C GLY A 306 -28.70 5.32 7.76
N SER A 307 -27.94 5.97 6.87
CA SER A 307 -26.49 5.74 6.78
C SER A 307 -25.70 6.46 7.88
N THR A 308 -24.56 5.89 8.22
CA THR A 308 -23.53 6.51 9.06
C THR A 308 -22.39 7.00 8.18
N ILE A 309 -22.01 8.28 8.27
CA ILE A 309 -20.93 8.88 7.49
C ILE A 309 -19.79 9.24 8.44
N ILE A 310 -18.60 8.67 8.23
CA ILE A 310 -17.40 8.91 9.02
C ILE A 310 -16.36 9.58 8.12
N ALA A 311 -16.25 10.90 8.19
CA ALA A 311 -15.41 11.70 7.29
C ALA A 311 -14.30 12.45 8.05
N GLY A 312 -13.07 12.31 7.55
CA GLY A 312 -11.89 13.00 8.11
C GLY A 312 -11.40 14.12 7.21
N ALA A 313 -11.32 15.36 7.70
CA ALA A 313 -10.92 16.57 7.00
C ALA A 313 -11.28 16.59 5.48
N PRO A 314 -12.58 16.47 5.12
CA PRO A 314 -13.02 16.52 3.74
C PRO A 314 -12.77 17.90 3.09
N GLN A 315 -12.32 17.91 1.83
CA GLN A 315 -12.19 19.15 1.05
C GLN A 315 -13.53 19.53 0.45
N TYR A 316 -14.17 20.58 0.95
CA TYR A 316 -15.54 20.95 0.59
C TYR A 316 -15.63 21.75 -0.71
N ARG A 317 -14.84 22.83 -0.83
CA ARG A 317 -14.84 23.74 -1.99
C ARG A 317 -13.81 23.26 -3.03
N LEU A 318 -14.20 22.31 -3.88
CA LEU A 318 -13.27 21.62 -4.77
C LEU A 318 -12.66 22.51 -5.87
N GLY A 319 -13.40 23.47 -6.41
CA GLY A 319 -12.88 24.41 -7.40
C GLY A 319 -11.70 25.19 -6.86
N GLU A 320 -11.88 25.82 -5.69
CA GLU A 320 -10.81 26.52 -4.96
C GLU A 320 -9.65 25.58 -4.63
N TYR A 321 -9.96 24.42 -4.04
CA TYR A 321 -8.95 23.43 -3.62
C TYR A 321 -8.06 22.97 -4.78
N PHE A 322 -8.64 22.74 -5.97
CA PHE A 322 -7.92 22.30 -7.15
C PHE A 322 -7.12 23.40 -7.83
N THR A 323 -7.55 24.66 -7.73
CA THR A 323 -6.82 25.81 -8.28
C THR A 323 -5.64 26.23 -7.45
N ASP A 324 -5.62 25.91 -6.15
CA ASP A 324 -4.48 26.23 -5.31
C ASP A 324 -3.27 25.36 -5.66
N SER A 325 -2.25 26.02 -6.22
CA SER A 325 -0.96 25.42 -6.61
C SER A 325 -0.23 24.72 -5.47
N ALA A 326 -0.51 25.07 -4.20
CA ALA A 326 0.06 24.38 -3.04
C ALA A 326 -0.39 22.90 -2.98
N ASN A 327 -1.59 22.60 -3.48
CA ASN A 327 -2.19 21.27 -3.45
C ASN A 327 -1.70 20.35 -4.59
N LYS A 328 -1.15 20.90 -5.68
CA LYS A 328 -0.56 20.14 -6.81
C LYS A 328 -1.58 19.19 -7.47
N LEU A 329 -2.74 19.74 -7.82
CA LEU A 329 -3.90 19.05 -8.39
C LEU A 329 -4.33 19.60 -9.75
N GLU A 330 -3.43 20.28 -10.46
CA GLU A 330 -3.69 20.91 -11.75
C GLU A 330 -4.10 19.88 -12.81
N GLU A 331 -3.48 18.70 -12.80
CA GLU A 331 -3.84 17.60 -13.71
C GLU A 331 -5.19 16.97 -13.35
N THR A 332 -5.52 16.90 -12.05
CA THR A 332 -6.84 16.47 -11.58
C THR A 332 -7.91 17.46 -12.05
N LEU A 333 -7.66 18.77 -11.91
CA LEU A 333 -8.56 19.81 -12.38
C LEU A 333 -8.77 19.74 -13.88
N ARG A 334 -7.70 19.64 -14.68
CA ARG A 334 -7.79 19.53 -16.14
C ARG A 334 -8.57 18.30 -16.58
N TYR A 335 -8.39 17.18 -15.89
CA TYR A 335 -9.17 15.97 -16.18
C TYR A 335 -10.65 16.18 -15.92
N ILE A 336 -10.99 16.74 -14.75
CA ILE A 336 -12.38 16.95 -14.33
C ILE A 336 -13.06 18.05 -15.14
N ALA A 337 -12.42 19.20 -15.34
CA ALA A 337 -13.02 20.38 -15.97
C ALA A 337 -12.77 20.48 -17.48
N GLY A 338 -11.85 19.69 -18.03
CA GLY A 338 -11.34 19.82 -19.40
C GLY A 338 -10.28 20.93 -19.53
N ASN A 339 -9.80 21.16 -20.75
CA ASN A 339 -8.73 22.14 -21.02
C ASN A 339 -9.18 23.60 -20.85
N ASN A 340 -10.45 23.89 -21.11
CA ASN A 340 -11.02 25.23 -20.98
C ASN A 340 -11.63 25.37 -19.58
N ILE A 341 -10.82 25.79 -18.61
CA ILE A 341 -11.24 26.03 -17.22
C ILE A 341 -11.66 27.49 -17.09
N ASP A 342 -12.91 27.72 -16.71
CA ASP A 342 -13.47 29.04 -16.43
C ASP A 342 -14.11 29.07 -15.04
N GLN A 343 -14.46 30.27 -14.57
CA GLN A 343 -15.05 30.46 -13.24
C GLN A 343 -16.36 29.67 -13.05
N SER A 344 -17.19 29.55 -14.09
CA SER A 344 -18.47 28.85 -13.99
C SER A 344 -18.28 27.36 -13.65
N LYS A 345 -17.25 26.72 -14.22
CA LYS A 345 -16.90 25.33 -13.89
C LYS A 345 -16.37 25.21 -12.48
N LEU A 346 -15.54 26.15 -12.02
CA LEU A 346 -15.02 26.17 -10.66
C LEU A 346 -16.17 26.34 -9.64
N ASP A 347 -17.14 27.19 -9.94
CA ASP A 347 -18.33 27.40 -9.11
C ASP A 347 -19.19 26.14 -9.03
N VAL A 348 -19.35 25.41 -10.14
CA VAL A 348 -20.01 24.10 -10.14
C VAL A 348 -19.28 23.12 -9.20
N LEU A 349 -17.95 23.05 -9.26
CA LEU A 349 -17.16 22.18 -8.38
C LEU A 349 -17.25 22.60 -6.90
N ASN A 350 -17.21 23.91 -6.62
CA ASN A 350 -17.33 24.46 -5.27
C ASN A 350 -18.70 24.22 -4.64
N THR A 351 -19.77 24.16 -5.44
CA THR A 351 -21.15 24.00 -4.97
C THR A 351 -21.69 22.57 -5.15
N HIS A 352 -20.88 21.62 -5.64
CA HIS A 352 -21.36 20.28 -5.95
C HIS A 352 -21.85 19.52 -4.71
N LEU A 353 -21.04 19.48 -3.65
CA LEU A 353 -21.43 18.81 -2.40
C LEU A 353 -22.54 19.59 -1.67
N GLU A 354 -22.52 20.92 -1.73
CA GLU A 354 -23.58 21.80 -1.20
C GLU A 354 -24.95 21.42 -1.78
N LYS A 355 -25.04 21.31 -3.11
CA LYS A 355 -26.28 20.89 -3.79
C LYS A 355 -26.75 19.51 -3.34
N LYS A 356 -25.83 18.59 -3.02
CA LYS A 356 -26.18 17.27 -2.48
C LYS A 356 -26.68 17.35 -1.04
N ILE A 357 -26.04 18.13 -0.18
CA ILE A 357 -26.51 18.37 1.19
C ILE A 357 -27.94 18.92 1.16
N ASN A 358 -28.18 19.97 0.38
CA ASN A 358 -29.50 20.58 0.21
C ASN A 358 -30.54 19.59 -0.36
N LYS A 359 -30.13 18.75 -1.31
CA LYS A 359 -31.02 17.76 -1.94
C LYS A 359 -31.49 16.69 -0.95
N TYR A 360 -30.66 16.28 0.00
CA TYR A 360 -30.96 15.17 0.92
C TYR A 360 -31.34 15.61 2.34
N THR A 361 -31.54 16.91 2.56
CA THR A 361 -31.98 17.48 3.84
C THR A 361 -33.28 16.84 4.38
N ALA A 362 -34.18 16.38 3.52
CA ALA A 362 -35.43 15.73 3.93
C ALA A 362 -35.27 14.43 4.75
N HIS A 363 -34.07 13.83 4.74
CA HIS A 363 -33.75 12.64 5.53
C HIS A 363 -32.60 12.88 6.51
N SER A 364 -32.29 14.14 6.82
CA SER A 364 -31.20 14.54 7.72
C SER A 364 -31.29 13.84 9.08
N ASP A 365 -32.49 13.71 9.64
CA ASP A 365 -32.75 13.03 10.92
C ASP A 365 -32.36 11.54 10.93
N SER A 366 -32.30 10.91 9.76
CA SER A 366 -31.93 9.49 9.62
C SER A 366 -30.44 9.28 9.38
N ILE A 367 -29.69 10.33 9.05
CA ILE A 367 -28.28 10.24 8.66
C ILE A 367 -27.42 10.69 9.83
N THR A 368 -26.49 9.83 10.25
CA THR A 368 -25.52 10.16 11.31
C THR A 368 -24.21 10.59 10.67
N ILE A 369 -23.71 11.79 11.00
CA ILE A 369 -22.43 12.28 10.47
C ILE A 369 -21.42 12.44 11.60
N HIS A 370 -20.26 11.79 11.46
CA HIS A 370 -19.10 11.93 12.32
C HIS A 370 -17.97 12.62 11.54
N LEU A 371 -17.58 13.82 11.97
CA LEU A 371 -16.50 14.60 11.37
C LEU A 371 -15.27 14.64 12.27
N HIS A 372 -14.12 14.29 11.72
CA HIS A 372 -12.81 14.43 12.36
C HIS A 372 -11.99 15.49 11.64
N TYR A 373 -11.43 16.45 12.35
CA TYR A 373 -10.61 17.51 11.76
C TYR A 373 -9.72 18.19 12.79
N SER A 374 -8.81 19.05 12.34
CA SER A 374 -8.04 19.94 13.21
C SER A 374 -8.30 21.39 12.89
N GLU A 375 -8.42 22.23 13.92
CA GLU A 375 -8.58 23.69 13.78
C GLU A 375 -7.25 24.40 13.47
N LYS A 376 -6.12 23.72 13.61
CA LYS A 376 -4.77 24.29 13.40
C LYS A 376 -4.20 24.05 12.00
N GLU A 377 -4.88 23.30 11.15
CA GLU A 377 -4.48 23.11 9.76
C GLU A 377 -5.26 24.04 8.82
N HIS A 378 -4.66 24.37 7.67
CA HIS A 378 -5.22 25.33 6.72
C HIS A 378 -6.63 24.94 6.22
N THR A 379 -6.89 23.62 6.07
CA THR A 379 -8.17 23.12 5.55
C THR A 379 -9.38 23.46 6.43
N TYR A 380 -9.18 23.81 7.71
CA TYR A 380 -10.29 24.20 8.59
C TYR A 380 -11.01 25.46 8.09
N GLY A 381 -10.25 26.53 7.86
CA GLY A 381 -10.80 27.80 7.37
C GLY A 381 -11.32 27.66 5.94
N GLU A 382 -10.58 26.95 5.09
CA GLU A 382 -10.90 26.80 3.66
C GLU A 382 -12.11 25.91 3.39
N HIS A 383 -12.34 24.88 4.22
CA HIS A 383 -13.29 23.83 3.89
C HIS A 383 -14.17 23.41 5.06
N ILE A 384 -13.59 23.08 6.22
CA ILE A 384 -14.33 22.39 7.28
C ILE A 384 -15.34 23.31 7.96
N SER A 385 -14.96 24.56 8.23
CA SER A 385 -15.86 25.54 8.85
C SER A 385 -17.11 25.77 8.00
N GLY A 386 -16.93 26.00 6.69
CA GLY A 386 -18.03 26.14 5.74
C GLY A 386 -18.89 24.88 5.61
N LEU A 387 -18.28 23.69 5.60
CA LEU A 387 -19.03 22.42 5.55
C LEU A 387 -19.88 22.21 6.81
N ILE A 388 -19.32 22.49 7.99
CA ILE A 388 -20.05 22.35 9.26
C ILE A 388 -21.25 23.28 9.29
N GLU A 389 -21.07 24.52 8.82
CA GLU A 389 -22.15 25.49 8.74
C GLU A 389 -23.24 25.04 7.76
N GLU A 390 -22.86 24.54 6.58
CA GLU A 390 -23.80 24.01 5.59
C GLU A 390 -24.64 22.84 6.14
N LEU A 391 -23.97 21.87 6.77
CA LEU A 391 -24.63 20.71 7.36
C LEU A 391 -25.60 21.14 8.48
N ARG A 392 -25.19 22.11 9.30
CA ARG A 392 -26.02 22.67 10.38
C ARG A 392 -27.24 23.40 9.85
N GLN A 393 -27.09 24.17 8.77
CA GLN A 393 -28.21 24.90 8.14
C GLN A 393 -29.22 23.97 7.47
N ASN A 394 -28.81 22.75 7.13
CA ASN A 394 -29.65 21.70 6.57
C ASN A 394 -30.05 20.64 7.61
N ASP A 395 -30.05 21.00 8.90
CA ASP A 395 -30.53 20.16 10.01
C ASP A 395 -29.85 18.79 10.13
N PHE A 396 -28.64 18.61 9.59
CA PHE A 396 -27.88 17.37 9.79
C PHE A 396 -27.27 17.32 11.18
N HIS A 397 -27.44 16.18 11.86
CA HIS A 397 -26.75 15.93 13.12
C HIS A 397 -25.28 15.54 12.88
N VAL A 398 -24.37 16.39 13.36
CA VAL A 398 -22.93 16.22 13.18
C VAL A 398 -22.22 16.07 14.53
N THR A 399 -21.68 14.89 14.79
CA THR A 399 -20.72 14.66 15.87
C THR A 399 -19.33 15.07 15.41
N LYS A 400 -18.64 15.90 16.20
CA LYS A 400 -17.33 16.47 15.85
C LYS A 400 -16.25 15.91 16.76
N ASP A 401 -15.15 15.45 16.17
CA ASP A 401 -13.89 15.15 16.84
C ASP A 401 -12.84 16.19 16.42
N ILE A 402 -12.56 17.12 17.33
CA ILE A 402 -11.74 18.31 17.08
C ILE A 402 -10.34 18.07 17.63
N GLN A 403 -9.36 18.08 16.74
CA GLN A 403 -7.94 17.88 17.04
C GLN A 403 -7.13 19.16 16.81
N GLN A 404 -5.82 19.09 17.06
CA GLN A 404 -4.92 20.25 17.09
C GLN A 404 -3.62 20.02 16.29
N TYR A 405 -3.64 19.14 15.29
CA TYR A 405 -2.50 18.91 14.39
C TYR A 405 -2.41 20.00 13.30
N SER A 406 -1.20 20.41 12.91
CA SER A 406 -1.02 21.56 12.00
C SER A 406 -0.81 21.19 10.53
N ASN A 407 -0.34 19.98 10.23
CA ASN A 407 -0.17 19.54 8.84
C ASN A 407 -1.32 18.65 8.42
N HIS A 408 -1.87 18.87 7.23
CA HIS A 408 -2.94 18.03 6.69
C HIS A 408 -2.57 16.55 6.62
N SER A 409 -1.29 16.21 6.38
CA SER A 409 -0.85 14.81 6.35
C SER A 409 -0.97 14.08 7.70
N ASP A 410 -1.02 14.83 8.80
CA ASP A 410 -1.07 14.27 10.16
C ASP A 410 -2.42 13.61 10.45
N ILE A 411 -3.47 13.90 9.66
CA ILE A 411 -4.75 13.17 9.73
C ILE A 411 -4.58 11.65 9.64
N SER A 412 -3.53 11.18 8.95
CA SER A 412 -3.23 9.75 8.84
C SER A 412 -2.83 9.09 10.16
N LEU A 413 -2.47 9.89 11.18
CA LEU A 413 -2.13 9.44 12.53
C LEU A 413 -3.37 9.34 13.43
N TYR A 414 -4.37 10.20 13.23
CA TYR A 414 -5.53 10.32 14.14
C TYR A 414 -6.79 9.64 13.60
N PHE A 415 -7.11 9.86 12.32
CA PHE A 415 -8.35 9.36 11.73
C PHE A 415 -8.54 7.83 11.81
N PRO A 416 -7.49 6.97 11.71
CA PRO A 416 -7.69 5.53 11.85
C PRO A 416 -8.28 5.11 13.21
N GLN A 417 -7.91 5.78 14.30
CA GLN A 417 -8.46 5.48 15.63
C GLN A 417 -9.90 5.98 15.74
N PHE A 418 -10.16 7.20 15.29
CA PHE A 418 -11.51 7.76 15.23
C PHE A 418 -12.46 6.89 14.41
N LEU A 419 -12.01 6.43 13.23
CA LEU A 419 -12.79 5.51 12.39
C LEU A 419 -13.19 4.25 13.15
N LEU A 420 -12.28 3.64 13.90
CA LEU A 420 -12.59 2.44 14.69
C LEU A 420 -13.60 2.71 15.80
N GLN A 421 -13.49 3.87 16.47
CA GLN A 421 -14.42 4.25 17.54
C GLN A 421 -15.85 4.47 17.03
N LYS A 422 -16.01 5.00 15.81
CA LYS A 422 -17.31 5.37 15.25
C LYS A 422 -17.99 4.30 14.41
N ILE A 423 -17.37 3.13 14.21
CA ILE A 423 -18.03 2.03 13.48
C ILE A 423 -19.14 1.40 14.33
N ASP A 424 -18.93 1.34 15.65
CA ASP A 424 -19.86 0.67 16.58
C ASP A 424 -21.00 1.61 17.05
N GLU A 425 -20.84 2.93 16.88
CA GLU A 425 -21.89 3.95 17.04
C GLU A 425 -22.73 4.03 15.77
#